data_AF-L7IYI8-F1
#
_entry.id   AF-L7IYI8-F1
#
_cell.length_a   1.000
_cell.length_b   1.000
_cell.length_c   1.000
_cell.angle_alpha   90.00
_cell.angle_beta   90.00
_cell.angle_gamma   90.00
#
_symmetry.space_group_name_H-M   'P 1'
#
loop_
_entity.id
_entity.type
_entity.pdbx_description
1 polymer ?
#
loop_
_entity_poly.entity_id
_entity_poly.type
_entity_poly.pdbx_seq_one_letter_code
_entity_poly.pdbx_strand_id
1 'polypeptide(L)'
;AIIKTCSTSGEQRSLLREYQHYQIPNIAASPYIRQMYEAIGSFEDPGSNSKMTADNQPCLVLEWLDHCLWNIKSDKFRSDPALIPKLVAQSVLSALTTFKQLGKVHTDINPNNILLSSIVTSGGLIKICDLGVRCFSCVRGMVCWGHAGPLALRASNFRSR
;
A
#
# COMPACT_ATOMS: atom_id res chain seq x y z
N ALA A 1 -14.11 3.66 -10.89
CA ALA A 1 -12.65 3.72 -10.69
C ALA A 1 -12.28 5.08 -10.06
N ILE A 2 -11.10 5.20 -9.42
CA ILE A 2 -10.49 6.49 -9.03
C ILE A 2 -9.30 6.75 -9.94
N ILE A 3 -9.12 7.99 -10.36
CA ILE A 3 -7.94 8.43 -11.11
C ILE A 3 -6.99 9.13 -10.14
N LYS A 4 -5.76 8.61 -10.02
CA LYS A 4 -4.67 9.24 -9.26
C LYS A 4 -3.74 9.97 -10.24
N THR A 5 -3.68 11.29 -10.13
CA THR A 5 -2.82 12.17 -10.93
C THR A 5 -1.71 12.75 -10.07
N CYS A 6 -0.76 13.44 -10.70
CA CYS A 6 0.27 14.22 -10.03
C CYS A 6 0.30 15.65 -10.58
N SER A 7 0.57 16.64 -9.73
CA SER A 7 0.70 18.06 -10.13
C SER A 7 2.12 18.59 -9.93
N THR A 8 2.92 17.90 -9.11
CA THR A 8 4.32 18.25 -8.83
C THR A 8 5.27 17.13 -9.26
N SER A 9 6.55 17.48 -9.47
CA SER A 9 7.59 16.49 -9.78
C SER A 9 7.79 15.47 -8.64
N GLY A 10 7.59 15.88 -7.38
CA GLY A 10 7.63 14.98 -6.23
C GLY A 10 6.50 13.93 -6.27
N GLU A 11 5.28 14.37 -6.58
CA GLU A 11 4.13 13.48 -6.76
C GLU A 11 4.30 12.57 -7.97
N GLN A 12 4.87 13.07 -9.07
CA GLN A 12 5.15 12.27 -10.27
C GLN A 12 6.10 11.11 -9.94
N ARG A 13 7.18 11.35 -9.19
CA ARG A 13 8.08 10.26 -8.73
C ARG A 13 7.37 9.27 -7.82
N SER A 14 6.44 9.73 -6.99
CA SER A 14 5.62 8.86 -6.14
C SER A 14 4.69 7.98 -6.99
N LEU A 15 4.02 8.58 -7.97
CA LEU A 15 3.12 7.89 -8.88
C LEU A 15 3.86 6.87 -9.75
N LEU A 16 5.07 7.20 -10.22
CA LEU A 16 5.94 6.28 -10.94
C LEU A 16 6.34 5.07 -10.09
N ARG A 17 6.75 5.28 -8.84
CA ARG A 17 7.04 4.17 -7.93
C ARG A 17 5.82 3.32 -7.65
N GLU A 18 4.65 3.94 -7.50
CA GLU A 18 3.40 3.20 -7.31
C GLU A 18 3.05 2.35 -8.52
N TYR A 19 3.15 2.92 -9.73
CA TYR A 19 3.02 2.20 -10.99
C TYR A 19 3.94 0.98 -11.07
N GLN A 20 5.23 1.16 -10.75
CA GLN A 20 6.23 0.07 -10.75
C GLN A 20 5.86 -1.05 -9.78
N HIS A 21 5.26 -0.74 -8.63
CA HIS A 21 4.78 -1.78 -7.71
C HIS A 21 3.61 -2.57 -8.29
N TYR A 22 2.69 -1.91 -9.01
CA TYR A 22 1.59 -2.59 -9.69
C TYR A 22 2.05 -3.43 -10.89
N GLN A 23 3.24 -3.20 -11.44
CA GLN A 23 3.83 -4.08 -12.46
C GLN A 23 4.30 -5.43 -11.89
N ILE A 24 4.35 -5.60 -10.57
CA ILE A 24 4.74 -6.87 -9.94
C ILE A 24 3.55 -7.83 -9.96
N PRO A 25 3.65 -9.02 -10.59
CA PRO A 25 2.50 -9.93 -10.76
C PRO A 25 1.81 -10.32 -9.44
N ASN A 26 2.58 -10.60 -8.38
CA ASN A 26 2.01 -10.93 -7.08
C ASN A 26 1.26 -9.77 -6.42
N ILE A 27 1.66 -8.52 -6.70
CA ILE A 27 0.94 -7.33 -6.22
C ILE A 27 -0.36 -7.18 -7.00
N ALA A 28 -0.28 -7.21 -8.34
CA ALA A 28 -1.43 -7.07 -9.23
C ALA A 28 -2.49 -8.15 -9.00
N ALA A 29 -2.08 -9.39 -8.72
CA ALA A 29 -2.97 -10.52 -8.49
C ALA A 29 -3.51 -10.61 -7.04
N SER A 30 -3.04 -9.77 -6.11
CA SER A 30 -3.45 -9.89 -4.72
C SER A 30 -4.85 -9.34 -4.50
N PRO A 31 -5.81 -10.12 -3.96
CA PRO A 31 -7.16 -9.61 -3.68
C PRO A 31 -7.19 -8.64 -2.49
N TYR A 32 -6.09 -8.54 -1.73
CA TYR A 32 -5.96 -7.69 -0.54
C TYR A 32 -5.18 -6.40 -0.80
N ILE A 33 -4.74 -6.17 -2.04
CA ILE A 33 -4.12 -4.93 -2.49
C ILE A 33 -5.06 -4.32 -3.53
N ARG A 34 -5.24 -3.00 -3.48
CA ARG A 34 -6.12 -2.27 -4.39
C ARG A 34 -5.69 -2.57 -5.83
N GLN A 35 -6.64 -2.87 -6.71
CA GLN A 35 -6.29 -3.14 -8.10
C GLN A 35 -5.99 -1.85 -8.87
N MET A 36 -5.01 -1.92 -9.76
CA MET A 36 -4.77 -0.94 -10.83
C MET A 36 -5.34 -1.51 -12.12
N TYR A 37 -6.28 -0.80 -12.74
CA TYR A 37 -6.90 -1.24 -14.00
C TYR A 37 -6.06 -0.84 -15.20
N GLU A 38 -5.61 0.41 -15.23
CA GLU A 38 -4.81 0.94 -16.34
C GLU A 38 -3.90 2.08 -15.87
N ALA A 39 -2.88 2.34 -16.67
CA ALA A 39 -1.95 3.45 -16.53
C ALA A 39 -1.99 4.25 -17.83
N ILE A 40 -2.21 5.56 -17.74
CA ILE A 40 -2.37 6.46 -18.89
C ILE A 40 -1.27 7.53 -18.83
N GLY A 41 -0.74 7.92 -19.98
CA GLY A 41 0.35 8.91 -20.08
C GLY A 41 1.74 8.29 -20.00
N SER A 42 2.78 9.12 -19.84
CA SER A 42 4.18 8.66 -19.81
C SER A 42 4.66 8.41 -18.39
N PHE A 43 5.13 7.18 -18.15
CA PHE A 43 5.78 6.74 -16.90
C PHE A 43 7.30 6.66 -17.04
N GLU A 44 7.87 7.44 -17.97
CA GLU A 44 9.32 7.61 -18.04
C GLU A 44 9.82 8.47 -16.88
N ASP A 45 11.06 8.23 -16.44
CA ASP A 45 11.69 9.06 -15.40
C ASP A 45 11.77 10.50 -15.93
N PRO A 46 11.17 11.49 -15.26
CA PRO A 46 11.32 12.89 -15.66
C PRO A 46 12.77 13.31 -15.46
N GLY A 47 13.62 13.06 -16.46
CA GLY A 47 14.88 13.75 -16.63
C GLY A 47 14.62 15.26 -16.56
N SER A 48 15.62 16.01 -16.07
CA SER A 48 15.47 17.39 -15.59
C SER A 48 14.84 18.41 -16.57
N ASN A 49 14.59 18.05 -17.83
CA ASN A 49 14.23 18.95 -18.92
C ASN A 49 12.96 18.55 -19.73
N SER A 50 12.23 17.49 -19.37
CA SER A 50 11.00 17.14 -20.09
C SER A 50 9.81 17.98 -19.60
N LYS A 51 9.29 18.87 -20.47
CA LYS A 51 8.12 19.70 -20.16
C LYS A 51 6.88 18.80 -20.13
N MET A 52 6.31 18.60 -18.94
CA MET A 52 5.06 17.86 -18.78
C MET A 52 3.91 18.61 -19.47
N THR A 53 3.36 18.03 -20.53
CA THR A 53 2.15 18.52 -21.21
C THR A 53 0.93 17.79 -20.65
N ALA A 54 -0.26 18.37 -20.82
CA ALA A 54 -1.51 17.74 -20.38
C ALA A 54 -1.70 16.34 -20.98
N ASP A 55 -1.27 16.14 -22.23
CA ASP A 55 -1.41 14.87 -22.96
C ASP A 55 -0.43 13.79 -22.49
N ASN A 56 0.65 14.16 -21.80
CA ASN A 56 1.69 13.23 -21.33
C ASN A 56 1.71 13.06 -19.81
N GLN A 57 0.82 13.72 -19.07
CA GLN A 57 0.80 13.65 -17.61
C GLN A 57 0.38 12.25 -17.16
N PRO A 58 1.21 11.52 -16.40
CA PRO A 58 0.87 10.18 -15.97
C PRO A 58 -0.33 10.18 -15.02
N CYS A 59 -1.21 9.19 -15.16
CA CYS A 59 -2.25 8.90 -14.20
C CYS A 59 -2.51 7.41 -14.06
N LEU A 60 -2.91 7.00 -12.85
CA LEU A 60 -3.28 5.63 -12.53
C LEU A 60 -4.78 5.53 -12.35
N VAL A 61 -5.41 4.61 -13.07
CA VAL A 61 -6.82 4.28 -12.90
C VAL A 61 -6.91 3.08 -11.97
N LEU A 62 -7.42 3.33 -10.76
CA LEU A 62 -7.46 2.40 -9.65
C LEU A 62 -8.90 1.96 -9.35
N GLU A 63 -9.03 0.77 -8.78
CA GLU A 63 -10.28 0.24 -8.26
C GLU A 63 -10.97 1.23 -7.31
N TRP A 64 -12.28 1.43 -7.44
CA TRP A 64 -13.04 2.25 -6.50
C TRP A 64 -13.44 1.41 -5.29
N LEU A 65 -13.25 1.96 -4.08
CA LEU A 65 -13.79 1.45 -2.83
C LEU A 65 -14.44 2.63 -2.09
N ASP A 66 -15.51 2.36 -1.35
CA ASP A 66 -16.42 3.39 -0.85
C ASP A 66 -15.85 4.18 0.33
N HIS A 67 -15.04 3.53 1.18
CA HIS A 67 -14.54 4.11 2.41
C HIS A 67 -13.08 3.72 2.68
N CYS A 68 -12.37 4.51 3.46
CA CYS A 68 -11.22 4.01 4.21
C CYS A 68 -11.60 3.70 5.65
N LEU A 69 -10.78 2.90 6.34
CA LEU A 69 -11.03 2.48 7.71
C LEU A 69 -11.16 3.67 8.66
N TRP A 70 -10.46 4.77 8.37
CA TRP A 70 -10.59 6.04 9.10
C TRP A 70 -12.03 6.59 9.11
N ASN A 71 -12.81 6.35 8.06
CA ASN A 71 -14.20 6.82 7.98
C ASN A 71 -15.17 5.96 8.82
N ILE A 72 -14.73 4.79 9.30
CA ILE A 72 -15.58 3.90 10.09
C ILE A 72 -15.58 4.36 11.55
N LYS A 73 -16.75 4.78 12.04
CA LYS A 73 -16.91 5.15 13.44
C LYS A 73 -16.60 3.98 14.37
N SER A 74 -16.05 4.32 15.53
CA SER A 74 -15.47 3.34 16.45
C SER A 74 -16.49 2.37 17.09
N ASP A 75 -17.73 2.81 17.22
CA ASP A 75 -18.89 2.02 17.64
C ASP A 75 -19.31 1.03 16.55
N LYS A 76 -19.41 1.48 15.29
CA LYS A 76 -19.68 0.62 14.13
C LYS A 76 -18.55 -0.39 13.90
N PHE A 77 -17.30 0.00 14.11
CA PHE A 77 -16.17 -0.92 14.00
C PHE A 77 -16.23 -2.04 15.04
N ARG A 78 -16.79 -1.77 16.23
CA ARG A 78 -16.90 -2.72 17.35
C ARG A 78 -18.27 -3.38 17.48
N SER A 79 -19.26 -2.99 16.68
CA SER A 79 -20.63 -3.49 16.82
C SER A 79 -20.74 -4.98 16.55
N ASP A 80 -19.88 -5.50 15.69
CA ASP A 80 -19.65 -6.94 15.51
C ASP A 80 -18.14 -7.20 15.40
N PRO A 81 -17.48 -7.53 16.52
CA PRO A 81 -16.04 -7.80 16.54
C PRO A 81 -15.64 -9.00 15.67
N ALA A 82 -16.57 -9.92 15.40
CA ALA A 82 -16.32 -11.09 14.57
C ALA A 82 -16.34 -10.75 13.06
N LEU A 83 -16.90 -9.60 12.68
CA LEU A 83 -17.01 -9.16 11.29
C LEU A 83 -15.89 -8.17 10.93
N ILE A 84 -16.04 -6.88 11.24
CA ILE A 84 -15.17 -5.85 10.67
C ILE A 84 -13.72 -5.93 11.18
N PRO A 85 -13.44 -5.98 12.50
CA PRO A 85 -12.06 -6.01 12.98
C PRO A 85 -11.31 -7.27 12.55
N LYS A 86 -11.98 -8.43 12.60
CA LYS A 86 -11.42 -9.70 12.16
C LYS A 86 -11.09 -9.70 10.67
N LEU A 87 -12.02 -9.26 9.82
CA LEU A 87 -11.80 -9.18 8.38
C LEU A 87 -10.68 -8.17 8.04
N VAL A 88 -10.64 -7.01 8.70
CA VAL A 88 -9.55 -6.04 8.53
C VAL A 88 -8.20 -6.67 8.89
N ALA A 89 -8.08 -7.31 10.05
CA ALA A 89 -6.84 -7.94 10.46
C ALA A 89 -6.40 -9.03 9.48
N GLN A 90 -7.33 -9.88 9.03
CA GLN A 90 -7.04 -10.94 8.05
C GLN A 90 -6.57 -10.38 6.71
N SER A 91 -7.24 -9.36 6.17
CA SER A 91 -6.87 -8.75 4.89
C SER A 91 -5.52 -8.03 4.98
N VAL A 92 -5.27 -7.28 6.06
CA VAL A 92 -3.98 -6.62 6.29
C VAL A 92 -2.86 -7.65 6.36
N LEU A 93 -3.01 -8.71 7.17
CA LEU A 93 -1.99 -9.76 7.29
C LEU A 93 -1.75 -10.50 5.97
N SER A 94 -2.80 -10.69 5.17
CA SER A 94 -2.69 -11.35 3.86
C SER A 94 -1.92 -10.47 2.86
N ALA A 95 -2.22 -9.18 2.80
CA ALA A 95 -1.45 -8.22 2.00
C ALA A 95 0.03 -8.14 2.45
N LEU A 96 0.27 -8.09 3.78
CA LEU A 96 1.63 -8.11 4.34
C LEU A 96 2.39 -9.40 4.02
N THR A 97 1.69 -10.53 3.91
CA THR A 97 2.29 -11.79 3.47
C THR A 97 2.75 -11.70 2.01
N THR A 98 1.95 -11.09 1.12
CA THR A 98 2.36 -10.80 -0.26
C THR A 98 3.63 -9.95 -0.29
N PHE A 99 3.68 -8.86 0.48
CA PHE A 99 4.87 -8.00 0.55
C PHE A 99 6.09 -8.77 1.08
N LYS A 100 5.93 -9.55 2.15
CA LYS A 100 7.01 -10.35 2.74
C LYS A 100 7.61 -11.35 1.75
N GLN A 101 6.78 -12.03 0.95
CA GLN A 101 7.24 -12.97 -0.07
C GLN A 101 8.08 -12.29 -1.15
N LEU A 102 7.78 -11.03 -1.45
CA LEU A 102 8.53 -10.19 -2.39
C LEU A 102 9.76 -9.52 -1.75
N GLY A 103 10.03 -9.78 -0.47
CA GLY A 103 11.06 -9.06 0.27
C GLY A 103 10.77 -7.56 0.37
N LYS A 104 9.50 -7.16 0.44
CA LYS A 104 9.06 -5.76 0.54
C LYS A 104 8.40 -5.47 1.89
N VAL A 105 8.39 -4.19 2.27
CA VAL A 105 7.72 -3.68 3.46
C VAL A 105 6.85 -2.49 3.08
N HIS A 106 5.59 -2.52 3.51
CA HIS A 106 4.70 -1.37 3.50
C HIS A 106 4.84 -0.63 4.84
N THR A 107 5.51 0.51 4.85
CA THR A 107 5.89 1.24 6.07
C THR A 107 4.81 2.17 6.60
N ASP A 108 3.67 2.26 5.92
CA ASP A 108 2.59 3.21 6.27
C ASP A 108 1.21 2.53 6.33
N ILE A 109 1.16 1.40 7.05
CA ILE A 109 -0.12 0.74 7.35
C ILE A 109 -0.82 1.56 8.43
N ASN A 110 -1.85 2.30 8.03
CA ASN A 110 -2.69 3.11 8.91
C ASN A 110 -4.15 3.07 8.41
N PRO A 111 -5.14 3.54 9.18
CA PRO A 111 -6.55 3.47 8.79
C PRO A 111 -6.93 4.21 7.49
N ASN A 112 -6.15 5.19 7.04
CA ASN A 112 -6.40 5.88 5.76
C ASN A 112 -6.00 5.02 4.55
N ASN A 113 -5.04 4.11 4.74
CA ASN A 113 -4.49 3.25 3.69
C ASN A 113 -5.14 1.85 3.65
N ILE A 114 -6.22 1.65 4.40
CA ILE A 114 -7.06 0.45 4.39
C ILE A 114 -8.42 0.84 3.81
N LEU A 115 -8.71 0.37 2.62
CA LEU A 115 -9.95 0.66 1.88
C LEU A 115 -10.98 -0.45 2.09
N LEU A 116 -12.26 -0.09 2.13
CA LEU A 116 -13.40 -0.98 2.32
C LEU A 116 -14.50 -0.66 1.31
N SER A 117 -15.14 -1.71 0.79
CA SER A 117 -16.44 -1.54 0.14
C SER A 117 -17.54 -1.23 1.18
N SER A 118 -18.62 -0.58 0.73
CA SER A 118 -19.79 -0.20 1.52
C SER A 118 -20.43 -1.37 2.26
N ILE A 119 -20.38 -2.56 1.67
CA ILE A 119 -20.87 -3.81 2.27
C ILE A 119 -19.69 -4.74 2.48
N VAL A 120 -19.24 -4.89 3.73
CA VAL A 120 -18.13 -5.79 4.08
C VAL A 120 -18.70 -7.15 4.49
N THR A 121 -18.73 -8.09 3.55
CA THR A 121 -19.12 -9.49 3.81
C THR A 121 -17.94 -10.46 3.83
N SER A 122 -16.78 -10.06 3.30
CA SER A 122 -15.59 -10.91 3.20
C SER A 122 -14.30 -10.07 3.15
N GLY A 123 -13.16 -10.71 3.39
CA GLY A 123 -11.85 -10.04 3.43
C GLY A 123 -11.39 -9.47 2.08
N GLY A 124 -11.84 -10.03 0.95
CA GLY A 124 -11.50 -9.53 -0.39
C GLY A 124 -12.09 -8.15 -0.71
N LEU A 125 -12.99 -7.65 0.14
CA LEU A 125 -13.59 -6.32 0.06
C LEU A 125 -12.83 -5.28 0.89
N ILE A 126 -11.71 -5.69 1.51
CA ILE A 126 -10.81 -4.84 2.29
C ILE A 126 -9.43 -4.90 1.65
N LYS A 127 -8.90 -3.75 1.26
CA LYS A 127 -7.67 -3.67 0.45
C LYS A 127 -6.71 -2.61 0.95
N ILE A 128 -5.42 -2.93 0.91
CA ILE A 128 -4.34 -1.96 1.16
C ILE A 128 -4.13 -1.11 -0.09
N CYS A 129 -3.88 0.18 0.08
CA CYS A 129 -3.52 1.09 -1.00
C CYS A 129 -2.26 1.91 -0.69
N ASP A 130 -1.88 2.77 -1.64
CA ASP A 130 -0.79 3.75 -1.55
C ASP A 130 0.63 3.15 -1.53
N LEU A 131 1.03 2.58 -2.67
CA LEU A 131 2.32 1.88 -2.81
C LEU A 131 3.49 2.80 -3.23
N GLY A 132 3.28 4.12 -3.32
CA GLY A 132 4.23 5.05 -3.95
C GLY A 132 5.48 5.39 -3.14
N VAL A 133 5.32 6.01 -1.96
CA VAL A 133 6.47 6.43 -1.10
C VAL A 133 6.65 5.55 0.13
N ARG A 134 5.81 4.54 0.29
CA ARG A 134 5.69 3.76 1.54
C ARG A 134 5.95 2.27 1.35
N CYS A 135 6.16 1.82 0.11
CA CYS A 135 6.50 0.43 -0.19
C CYS A 135 7.95 0.35 -0.65
N PHE A 136 8.79 -0.34 0.13
CA PHE A 136 10.23 -0.44 -0.12
C PHE A 136 10.69 -1.89 -0.20
N SER A 137 11.72 -2.13 -1.01
CA SER A 137 12.45 -3.39 -0.98
C SER A 137 13.30 -3.46 0.29
N CYS A 138 13.19 -4.58 1.01
CA CYS A 138 14.01 -4.91 2.15
C CYS A 138 15.37 -5.42 1.63
N VAL A 139 16.44 -4.67 1.87
CA VAL A 139 17.81 -5.14 1.60
C VAL A 139 18.20 -6.06 2.75
N ARG A 140 18.53 -7.33 2.47
CA ARG A 140 19.03 -8.26 3.48
C ARG A 140 20.22 -7.64 4.21
N GLY A 141 20.05 -7.33 5.50
CA GLY A 141 21.08 -6.68 6.34
C GLY A 141 20.80 -5.21 6.72
N MET A 142 19.85 -4.54 6.07
CA MET A 142 19.33 -3.24 6.53
C MET A 142 18.05 -3.47 7.31
N VAL A 143 18.10 -3.22 8.62
CA VAL A 143 16.90 -3.08 9.43
C VAL A 143 16.23 -1.79 8.97
N CYS A 144 15.00 -1.85 8.45
CA CYS A 144 14.23 -0.66 8.11
C CYS A 144 13.89 0.11 9.40
N TRP A 145 14.82 0.95 9.87
CA TRP A 145 14.56 1.96 10.90
C TRP A 145 14.46 3.31 10.21
N GLY A 146 13.27 3.91 10.32
CA GLY A 146 13.18 5.37 10.21
C GLY A 146 14.16 6.00 11.20
N HIS A 147 14.82 7.06 10.77
CA HIS A 147 15.85 7.82 11.49
C HIS A 147 15.70 7.81 13.02
N ALA A 148 16.38 6.87 13.68
CA ALA A 148 16.82 6.95 15.07
C ALA A 148 17.96 5.92 15.22
N GLY A 149 19.09 6.37 15.75
CA GLY A 149 20.37 5.64 15.79
C GLY A 149 20.33 4.29 16.53
N PRO A 150 21.44 3.52 16.45
CA PRO A 150 21.46 2.12 16.83
C PRO A 150 21.48 1.94 18.36
N LEU A 151 20.37 1.48 18.92
CA LEU A 151 20.38 0.70 20.16
C LEU A 151 20.23 -0.78 19.80
N ALA A 152 21.37 -1.45 19.75
CA ALA A 152 21.46 -2.90 19.58
C ALA A 152 20.79 -3.61 20.77
N LEU A 153 19.59 -4.17 20.57
CA LEU A 153 19.08 -5.20 21.47
C LEU A 153 19.73 -6.54 21.12
N ARG A 154 20.69 -6.94 21.95
CA ARG A 154 21.20 -8.32 22.03
C ARG A 154 20.03 -9.26 22.35
N ALA A 155 19.76 -10.20 21.46
CA ALA A 155 18.94 -11.36 21.77
C ALA A 155 19.70 -12.27 22.75
N SER A 156 19.30 -12.26 24.02
CA SER A 156 19.70 -13.31 24.97
C SER A 156 18.87 -14.57 24.70
N ASN A 157 19.59 -15.65 24.40
CA ASN A 157 19.08 -17.00 24.19
C ASN A 157 18.21 -17.46 25.36
N PHE A 158 16.94 -17.76 25.10
CA PHE A 158 16.13 -18.59 26.00
C PHE A 158 16.25 -20.04 25.53
N ARG A 159 17.16 -20.79 26.14
CA ARG A 159 17.19 -22.26 26.06
C ARG A 159 16.18 -22.80 27.06
N SER A 160 15.27 -23.63 26.56
CA SER A 160 14.41 -24.49 27.37
C SER A 160 15.24 -25.51 28.16
N ARG A 161 15.00 -25.55 29.47
CA ARG A 161 14.93 -26.77 30.28
C ARG A 161 13.90 -26.55 31.38
#